data_AF-R7XNZ5-F1
#
_entry.id   AF-R7XNZ5-F1
#
_cell.length_a   1.000
_cell.length_b   1.000
_cell.length_c   1.000
_cell.angle_alpha   90.00
_cell.angle_beta   90.00
_cell.angle_gamma   90.00
#
_symmetry.space_group_name_H-M   'P 1'
#
loop_
_entity.id
_entity.type
_entity.pdbx_description
1 polymer ?
#
loop_
_entity_poly.entity_id
_entity_poly.type
_entity_poly.pdbx_seq_one_letter_code
_entity_poly.pdbx_strand_id
1 'polypeptide(L)'
;MALISSLRAKGPMPRHQLAAASRLNAAELTRALKSARQMGVVAYAGEPEWPAEADTPLVLTGRPLPPPRRVAPAPRESKPHFEPLLDVWGIARPTALRRGHPS
;
A
#
# COMPACT_ATOMS: atom_id res chain seq x y z
N MET A 1 -0.65 10.40 4.85
CA MET A 1 -0.34 11.12 6.09
C MET A 1 -1.53 11.29 7.04
N ALA A 2 -2.78 11.21 6.56
CA ALA A 2 -3.98 11.44 7.38
C ALA A 2 -4.02 10.65 8.71
N LEU A 3 -3.70 9.35 8.70
CA LEU A 3 -3.75 8.51 9.90
C LEU A 3 -2.84 9.02 11.05
N ILE A 4 -1.58 9.33 10.74
CA ILE A 4 -0.60 9.78 11.74
C ILE A 4 -0.88 11.21 12.20
N SER A 5 -1.32 12.06 11.28
CA SER A 5 -1.78 13.42 11.61
C SER A 5 -2.98 13.39 12.57
N SER A 6 -3.95 12.50 12.35
CA SER A 6 -5.12 12.36 13.23
C SER A 6 -4.74 11.88 14.62
N LEU A 7 -3.84 10.88 14.74
CA LEU A 7 -3.33 10.42 16.04
C LEU A 7 -2.50 11.49 16.76
N ARG A 8 -1.72 12.29 16.03
CA ARG A 8 -0.94 13.38 16.60
C ARG A 8 -1.83 14.53 17.10
N ALA A 9 -2.88 14.85 16.36
CA ALA A 9 -3.75 15.99 16.67
C ALA A 9 -4.80 15.68 17.74
N LYS A 10 -5.34 14.46 17.76
CA LYS A 10 -6.46 14.07 18.64
C LYS A 10 -6.06 13.08 19.73
N GLY A 11 -4.85 12.52 19.67
CA GLY A 11 -4.34 11.56 20.64
C GLY A 11 -4.78 10.11 20.36
N PRO A 12 -4.56 9.22 21.36
CA PRO A 12 -4.96 7.82 21.30
C PRO A 12 -6.45 7.65 21.00
N MET A 13 -6.80 6.76 20.06
CA MET A 13 -8.20 6.50 19.76
C MET A 13 -8.43 5.09 19.20
N PRO A 14 -9.63 4.52 19.38
CA PRO A 14 -9.98 3.21 18.85
C PRO A 14 -10.12 3.24 17.32
N ARG A 15 -10.11 2.06 16.72
CA ARG A 15 -10.07 1.88 15.26
C ARG A 15 -11.23 2.56 14.53
N HIS A 16 -12.43 2.48 15.09
CA HIS A 16 -13.64 3.07 14.49
C HIS A 16 -13.57 4.61 14.47
N GLN A 17 -13.09 5.24 15.55
CA GLN A 17 -12.88 6.68 15.61
C GLN A 17 -11.74 7.14 14.69
N LEU A 18 -10.68 6.33 14.58
CA LEU A 18 -9.57 6.61 13.69
C LEU A 18 -9.98 6.61 12.22
N ALA A 19 -10.86 5.68 11.81
CA ALA A 19 -11.44 5.65 10.47
C ALA A 19 -12.12 6.99 10.13
N ALA A 20 -13.01 7.45 11.02
CA ALA A 20 -13.73 8.71 10.86
C ALA A 20 -12.80 9.92 10.87
N ALA A 21 -11.82 9.95 11.77
CA ALA A 21 -10.88 11.06 11.90
C ALA A 21 -9.88 11.16 10.74
N SER A 22 -9.58 10.05 10.06
CA SER A 22 -8.64 10.00 8.92
C SER A 22 -9.33 9.99 7.56
N ARG A 23 -10.67 9.91 7.53
CA ARG A 23 -11.51 9.81 6.32
C ARG A 23 -11.09 8.65 5.40
N LEU A 24 -10.59 7.57 5.98
CA LEU A 24 -10.18 6.37 5.26
C LEU A 24 -11.31 5.34 5.24
N ASN A 25 -11.46 4.63 4.12
CA ASN A 25 -12.36 3.47 4.09
C ASN A 25 -11.75 2.28 4.87
N ALA A 26 -12.55 1.23 5.12
CA ALA A 26 -12.12 0.10 5.94
C ALA A 26 -10.88 -0.65 5.38
N ALA A 27 -10.78 -0.78 4.05
CA ALA A 27 -9.68 -1.48 3.39
C ALA A 27 -8.37 -0.66 3.46
N GLU A 28 -8.47 0.64 3.20
CA GLU A 28 -7.37 1.60 3.30
C GLU A 28 -6.86 1.71 4.74
N LEU A 29 -7.77 1.79 5.71
CA LEU A 29 -7.42 1.83 7.12
C LEU A 29 -6.66 0.57 7.54
N THR A 30 -7.15 -0.62 7.14
CA THR A 30 -6.48 -1.89 7.43
C THR A 30 -5.08 -1.91 6.86
N ARG A 31 -4.92 -1.50 5.59
CA ARG A 31 -3.62 -1.47 4.92
C ARG A 31 -2.68 -0.47 5.60
N ALA A 32 -3.16 0.73 5.87
CA ALA A 32 -2.40 1.78 6.52
C ALA A 32 -1.95 1.37 7.93
N LEU A 33 -2.83 0.77 8.73
CA LEU A 33 -2.50 0.25 10.05
C LEU A 33 -1.50 -0.90 9.98
N LYS A 34 -1.69 -1.84 9.06
CA LYS A 34 -0.74 -2.94 8.84
C LYS A 34 0.65 -2.40 8.55
N SER A 35 0.78 -1.48 7.60
CA SER A 35 2.07 -0.87 7.27
C SER A 35 2.64 -0.04 8.42
N ALA A 36 1.82 0.76 9.11
CA ALA A 36 2.27 1.58 10.23
C ALA A 36 2.77 0.74 11.41
N ARG A 37 2.11 -0.39 11.69
CA ARG A 37 2.55 -1.38 12.70
C ARG A 37 3.83 -2.09 12.27
N GLN A 38 3.94 -2.53 11.01
CA GLN A 38 5.17 -3.12 10.48
C GLN A 38 6.37 -2.16 10.56
N MET A 39 6.13 -0.86 10.39
CA MET A 39 7.17 0.17 10.55
C MET A 39 7.41 0.55 12.02
N GLY A 40 6.61 0.05 12.96
CA GLY A 40 6.70 0.35 14.39
C GLY A 40 6.35 1.80 14.75
N VAL A 41 5.52 2.46 13.93
CA VAL A 41 5.10 3.87 14.13
C VAL A 41 3.81 3.97 14.95
N VAL A 42 2.98 2.93 14.88
CA VAL A 42 1.71 2.83 15.60
C VAL A 42 1.67 1.51 16.37
N ALA A 43 1.15 1.54 17.59
CA ALA A 43 0.90 0.37 18.44
C ALA A 43 -0.47 0.48 19.12
N TYR A 44 -0.93 -0.61 19.74
CA TYR A 44 -2.04 -0.53 20.68
C TYR A 44 -1.53 0.02 22.01
N ALA A 45 -2.35 0.81 22.71
CA ALA A 45 -2.09 1.21 24.08
C ALA A 45 -2.38 0.02 25.02
N GLY A 46 -1.39 -0.87 25.13
CA GLY A 46 -1.45 -2.09 25.95
C GLY A 46 -1.57 -3.37 25.13
N GLU A 47 -1.60 -4.50 25.85
CA GLU A 47 -1.87 -5.81 25.26
C GLU A 47 -3.37 -5.92 24.93
N PRO A 48 -3.72 -6.17 23.66
CA PRO A 48 -5.11 -6.35 23.29
C PRO A 48 -5.63 -7.69 23.84
N GLU A 49 -6.50 -7.65 24.84
CA GLU A 49 -7.30 -8.82 25.21
C GLU A 49 -8.28 -9.11 24.07
N TRP A 50 -8.16 -10.28 23.45
CA TRP A 50 -9.19 -10.77 22.54
C TRP A 50 -10.47 -11.02 23.35
N PRO A 51 -11.63 -10.44 22.99
CA PRO A 51 -12.04 -9.96 21.67
C PRO A 51 -12.10 -8.42 21.50
N ALA A 52 -11.46 -7.64 22.39
CA ALA A 52 -11.59 -6.19 22.49
C ALA A 52 -10.70 -5.36 21.53
N GLU A 53 -10.04 -5.97 20.54
CA GLU A 53 -9.13 -5.27 19.60
C GLU A 53 -9.78 -4.07 18.87
N ALA A 54 -11.11 -4.08 18.68
CA ALA A 54 -11.83 -3.00 18.02
C ALA A 54 -11.86 -1.70 18.83
N ASP A 55 -11.86 -1.84 20.16
CA ASP A 55 -11.96 -0.74 21.12
C ASP A 55 -10.62 -0.39 21.78
N THR A 56 -9.61 -1.25 21.62
CA THR A 56 -8.25 -0.93 22.08
C THR A 56 -7.72 0.32 21.38
N PRO A 57 -7.34 1.37 22.12
CA PRO A 57 -6.86 2.61 21.53
C PRO A 57 -5.52 2.39 20.82
N LEU A 58 -5.37 3.00 19.65
CA LEU A 58 -4.13 3.04 18.86
C LEU A 58 -3.34 4.30 19.20
N VAL A 59 -2.02 4.16 19.37
CA VAL A 59 -1.11 5.23 19.79
C VAL A 59 0.09 5.34 18.85
N LEU A 60 0.64 6.55 18.76
CA LEU A 60 1.95 6.75 18.15
C LEU A 60 3.04 6.29 19.11
N THR A 61 3.99 5.51 18.60
CA THR A 61 5.12 5.00 19.39
C THR A 61 6.24 6.04 19.59
N GLY A 62 6.13 7.20 18.94
CA GLY A 62 7.20 8.20 18.87
C GLY A 62 8.30 7.88 17.85
N ARG A 63 8.26 6.70 17.23
CA ARG A 63 9.24 6.33 16.20
C ARG A 63 9.04 7.19 14.94
N PRO A 64 10.11 7.79 14.37
CA PRO A 64 9.99 8.56 13.15
C PRO A 64 9.56 7.67 11.99
N LEU A 65 8.72 8.21 11.12
CA LEU A 65 8.36 7.54 9.86
C LEU A 65 9.64 7.31 9.04
N PRO A 66 9.83 6.11 8.46
CA PRO A 66 10.91 5.91 7.53
C PRO A 66 10.74 6.86 6.34
N PRO A 67 11.84 7.39 5.78
CA PRO A 67 11.77 8.31 4.66
C PRO A 67 11.03 7.66 3.49
N PRO A 68 10.24 8.43 2.70
CA PRO A 68 9.58 7.90 1.52
C PRO A 68 10.63 7.27 0.61
N ARG A 69 10.53 5.94 0.40
CA ARG A 69 11.38 5.29 -0.60
C ARG A 69 10.98 5.88 -1.94
N ARG A 70 11.89 6.65 -2.56
CA ARG A 70 11.78 7.00 -3.97
C ARG A 70 11.90 5.69 -4.73
N VAL A 71 10.77 5.07 -5.05
CA VAL A 71 10.73 4.00 -6.03
C VAL A 71 11.10 4.69 -7.34
N ALA A 72 12.37 4.57 -7.74
CA ALA A 72 12.72 4.87 -9.12
C ALA A 72 11.78 3.99 -9.95
N PRO A 73 10.96 4.55 -10.85
CA PRO A 73 10.16 3.72 -11.73
C PRO A 73 11.13 2.75 -12.39
N ALA A 74 10.85 1.45 -12.28
CA ALA A 74 11.65 0.44 -12.96
C ALA A 74 11.79 0.91 -14.41
N PRO A 75 13.01 0.97 -14.97
CA PRO A 75 13.17 1.34 -16.36
C PRO A 75 12.24 0.45 -17.15
N ARG A 76 11.28 1.08 -17.85
CA ARG A 76 10.44 0.39 -18.82
C ARG A 76 11.38 -0.01 -19.94
N GLU A 77 12.11 -1.12 -19.74
CA GLU A 77 12.72 -1.84 -20.84
C GLU A 77 11.55 -2.28 -21.72
N SER A 78 11.25 -1.45 -22.72
CA SER A 78 10.44 -1.79 -23.89
C SER A 78 11.23 -2.74 -24.79
N LYS A 79 11.89 -3.74 -24.19
CA LYS A 79 12.50 -4.85 -24.90
C LYS A 79 11.77 -6.09 -24.42
N PRO A 80 11.07 -6.81 -25.31
CA PRO A 80 10.48 -8.08 -24.94
C PRO A 80 11.63 -9.05 -24.63
N HIS A 81 12.01 -9.18 -23.36
CA HIS A 81 13.00 -10.16 -22.89
C HIS A 81 12.55 -11.62 -23.11
N PHE A 82 11.32 -11.81 -23.59
CA PHE A 82 10.72 -13.09 -23.93
C PHE A 82 10.93 -13.53 -25.38
N GLU A 83 11.54 -12.72 -26.25
CA GLU A 83 11.80 -13.13 -27.65
C GLU A 83 12.51 -14.49 -27.77
N PRO A 84 13.56 -14.80 -26.98
CA PRO A 84 14.25 -16.08 -27.10
C PRO A 84 13.40 -17.29 -26.68
N LEU A 85 12.43 -17.10 -25.77
CA LEU A 85 11.61 -18.21 -25.24
C LEU A 85 10.46 -18.58 -26.19
N LEU A 86 9.95 -17.61 -26.95
CA LEU A 86 8.91 -17.86 -27.96
C LEU A 86 9.47 -18.68 -29.13
N ASP A 87 10.73 -18.43 -29.50
CA ASP A 87 11.43 -19.18 -30.55
C ASP A 87 11.69 -20.64 -30.12
N VAL A 88 12.03 -20.88 -28.84
CA VAL A 88 12.22 -22.23 -28.28
C VAL A 88 10.93 -23.06 -28.26
N TRP A 89 9.76 -22.41 -28.12
CA TRP A 89 8.45 -23.06 -28.12
C TRP A 89 7.73 -23.05 -29.47
N GLY A 90 8.37 -22.57 -30.54
CA GLY A 90 7.82 -22.61 -31.90
C GLY A 90 6.55 -21.76 -32.09
N ILE A 91 6.32 -20.77 -31.22
CA ILE A 91 5.13 -19.92 -31.31
C ILE A 91 5.39 -18.83 -32.36
N ALA A 92 4.85 -19.03 -33.57
CA ALA A 92 4.95 -18.04 -34.65
C ALA A 92 4.28 -16.72 -34.25
N ARG A 93 4.99 -15.60 -34.43
CA ARG A 93 4.45 -14.27 -34.13
C ARG A 93 3.29 -13.96 -35.08
N PRO A 94 2.14 -13.47 -34.58
CA PRO A 94 1.13 -12.92 -35.46
C PRO A 94 1.70 -11.68 -36.12
N THR A 95 1.92 -11.75 -37.44
CA THR A 95 2.29 -10.60 -38.27
C THR A 95 1.27 -9.49 -38.03
N ALA A 96 1.72 -8.39 -37.44
CA ALA A 96 0.92 -7.21 -37.24
C ALA A 96 0.42 -6.75 -38.61
N LEU A 97 -0.84 -7.07 -38.90
CA LEU A 97 -1.56 -6.58 -40.06
C LEU A 97 -1.68 -5.07 -39.85
N ARG A 98 -0.76 -4.31 -40.45
CA ARG A 98 -0.86 -2.86 -40.60
C ARG A 98 -2.17 -2.59 -41.34
N ARG A 99 -3.25 -2.36 -40.61
CA ARG A 99 -4.46 -1.74 -41.15
C ARG A 99 -4.08 -0.31 -41.55
N GLY A 100 -3.77 -0.12 -42.83
CA GLY A 100 -3.85 1.20 -43.44
C GLY A 100 -5.28 1.69 -43.29
N HIS A 101 -5.44 2.84 -42.66
CA HIS A 101 -6.70 3.56 -42.59
C HIS A 101 -6.77 4.42 -43.86
N PRO A 102 -7.65 4.15 -44.84
CA PRO A 102 -7.90 5.12 -45.90
C PRO A 102 -8.67 6.29 -45.31
N SER A 103 -8.29 7.49 -45.76
CA SER A 103 -9.01 8.76 -45.56
C SER A 103 -10.22 8.84 -46.48
#